data_AF-A0A966SWU2-F1
#
_entry.id   AF-A0A966SWU2-F1
#
_cell.length_a   1.000
_cell.length_b   1.000
_cell.length_c   1.000
_cell.angle_alpha   90.00
_cell.angle_beta   90.00
_cell.angle_gamma   90.00
#
_symmetry.space_group_name_H-M   'P 1'
#
loop_
_entity.id
_entity.type
_entity.pdbx_description
1 polymer ?
#
loop_
_entity_poly.entity_id
_entity_poly.type
_entity_poly.pdbx_seq_one_letter_code
_entity_poly.pdbx_strand_id
1 'polypeptide(L)'
;MVLASWVRADMPSVLRYPSDVSASVNRTSSGPSTTVLGGGALGLTVALRLAQRGERVTLVEKEPTAGGLASGFQPAPDLPGGGPFLDRFYHHLFRSDTSIISLIEELGLSANVRWGSPVNS
;
A
#
# COMPACT_ATOMS: atom_id res chain seq x y z
N MET A 1 4.32 -5.29 26.94
CA MET A 1 2.98 -5.20 27.55
C MET A 1 2.44 -3.79 27.40
N VAL A 2 1.63 -3.56 26.37
CA VAL A 2 0.57 -2.53 26.26
C VAL A 2 -0.52 -3.20 25.43
N LEU A 3 -1.72 -3.32 26.00
CA LEU A 3 -2.93 -3.83 25.37
C LEU A 3 -3.66 -2.65 24.72
N ALA A 4 -4.11 -2.82 23.48
CA ALA A 4 -5.15 -2.01 22.87
C ALA A 4 -5.96 -2.87 21.89
N SER A 5 -6.93 -3.57 22.45
CA SER A 5 -8.08 -4.17 21.79
C SER A 5 -8.97 -3.07 21.22
N TRP A 6 -9.21 -3.01 19.91
CA TRP A 6 -10.42 -2.47 19.27
C TRP A 6 -10.34 -2.79 17.76
N VAL A 7 -11.50 -2.93 17.10
CA VAL A 7 -11.72 -3.45 15.72
C VAL A 7 -11.88 -4.98 15.62
N ARG A 8 -12.75 -5.53 16.49
CA ARG A 8 -13.74 -6.53 16.08
C ARG A 8 -15.11 -6.05 16.54
N ALA A 9 -15.84 -5.38 15.65
CA ALA A 9 -17.29 -5.24 15.71
C ALA A 9 -17.80 -4.82 14.32
N ASP A 10 -18.76 -5.59 13.81
CA ASP A 10 -19.60 -5.36 12.62
C ASP A 10 -18.93 -5.26 11.24
N MET A 11 -18.73 -6.43 10.62
CA MET A 11 -18.76 -6.57 9.16
C MET A 11 -20.17 -7.00 8.75
N PRO A 12 -20.99 -6.17 8.09
CA PRO A 12 -22.28 -6.60 7.57
C PRO A 12 -22.11 -7.51 6.36
N SER A 13 -22.90 -8.58 6.35
CA SER A 13 -22.99 -9.57 5.29
C SER A 13 -23.49 -8.98 3.97
N VAL A 14 -22.81 -9.32 2.87
CA VAL A 14 -23.32 -9.43 1.50
C VAL A 14 -24.08 -8.21 0.97
N LEU A 15 -23.39 -7.37 0.20
CA LEU A 15 -24.05 -6.40 -0.68
C LEU A 15 -24.66 -7.17 -1.87
N ARG A 16 -25.96 -7.46 -1.81
CA ARG A 16 -26.76 -7.78 -3.02
C ARG A 16 -26.83 -6.52 -3.88
N TYR A 17 -26.57 -6.68 -5.18
CA TYR A 17 -26.76 -5.62 -6.17
C TYR A 17 -28.26 -5.26 -6.25
N PRO A 18 -28.68 -4.04 -5.92
CA PRO A 18 -30.08 -3.63 -6.09
C PRO A 18 -30.35 -3.43 -7.58
N SER A 19 -31.40 -4.04 -8.12
CA SER A 19 -31.80 -3.94 -9.54
C SER A 19 -32.38 -2.57 -9.92
N ASP A 20 -32.60 -1.67 -8.94
CA ASP A 20 -33.48 -0.51 -9.12
C ASP A 20 -32.80 0.84 -8.82
N VAL A 21 -31.46 0.92 -8.84
CA VAL A 21 -30.77 2.21 -8.65
C VAL A 21 -30.88 3.05 -9.92
N SER A 22 -31.89 3.92 -9.98
CA SER A 22 -31.82 5.11 -10.82
C SER A 22 -30.72 6.01 -10.27
N ALA A 23 -29.56 6.00 -10.94
CA ALA A 23 -28.39 6.74 -10.52
C ALA A 23 -28.62 8.25 -10.70
N SER A 24 -29.17 8.93 -9.69
CA SER A 24 -29.00 10.39 -9.58
C SER A 24 -27.55 10.65 -9.17
N VAL A 25 -26.68 10.82 -10.17
CA VAL A 25 -25.29 11.23 -9.95
C VAL A 25 -25.28 12.65 -9.39
N ASN A 26 -25.21 12.77 -8.07
CA ASN A 26 -24.88 14.03 -7.43
C ASN A 26 -23.40 14.33 -7.73
N ARG A 27 -23.15 15.27 -8.64
CA ARG A 27 -21.81 15.75 -8.97
C ARG A 27 -21.16 16.38 -7.73
N THR A 28 -20.31 15.61 -7.05
CA THR A 28 -19.47 16.11 -5.96
C THR A 28 -18.45 17.12 -6.50
N SER A 29 -18.41 18.32 -5.89
CA SER A 29 -17.43 19.42 -6.01
C SER A 29 -16.57 19.50 -7.28
N SER A 30 -16.77 20.57 -8.06
CA SER A 30 -16.32 20.87 -9.42
C SER A 30 -14.80 21.00 -9.71
N GLY A 31 -13.94 20.35 -8.94
CA GLY A 31 -12.50 20.25 -9.27
C GLY A 31 -12.19 18.91 -9.92
N PRO A 32 -11.24 18.83 -10.87
CA PRO A 32 -10.80 17.56 -11.43
C PRO A 32 -10.31 16.65 -10.29
N SER A 33 -10.81 15.41 -10.27
CA SER A 33 -10.41 14.38 -9.33
C SER A 33 -9.83 13.20 -10.10
N THR A 34 -8.60 12.81 -9.79
CA THR A 34 -7.89 11.71 -10.45
C THR A 34 -8.06 10.44 -9.63
N THR A 35 -8.43 9.33 -10.27
CA THR A 35 -8.50 8.01 -9.62
C THR A 35 -7.33 7.14 -10.09
N VAL A 36 -6.59 6.58 -9.14
CA VAL A 36 -5.49 5.64 -9.37
C VAL A 36 -5.97 4.24 -8.98
N LEU A 37 -5.89 3.29 -9.92
CA LEU A 37 -6.25 1.89 -9.69
C LEU A 37 -4.97 1.07 -9.46
N GLY A 38 -4.90 0.41 -8.31
CA GLY A 38 -3.75 -0.37 -7.84
C GLY A 38 -2.90 0.40 -6.81
N GLY A 39 -2.80 -0.13 -5.61
CA GLY A 39 -1.97 0.32 -4.49
C GLY A 39 -0.60 -0.37 -4.41
N GLY A 40 -0.05 -0.82 -5.54
CA GLY A 40 1.35 -1.23 -5.65
C GLY A 40 2.31 -0.04 -5.63
N ALA A 41 3.63 -0.30 -5.62
CA ALA A 41 4.66 0.74 -5.57
C ALA A 41 4.46 1.86 -6.60
N LEU A 42 4.13 1.53 -7.85
CA LEU A 42 3.88 2.51 -8.89
C LEU A 42 2.63 3.36 -8.59
N GLY A 43 1.50 2.74 -8.26
CA GLY A 43 0.25 3.46 -8.01
C GLY A 43 0.32 4.36 -6.79
N LEU A 44 0.98 3.90 -5.72
CA LEU A 44 1.30 4.72 -4.55
C LEU A 44 2.17 5.92 -4.93
N THR A 45 3.19 5.71 -5.76
CA THR A 45 4.09 6.79 -6.21
C THR A 45 3.32 7.81 -7.08
N VAL A 46 2.47 7.35 -8.00
CA VAL A 46 1.62 8.22 -8.83
C VAL A 46 0.69 9.04 -7.94
N ALA A 47 0.00 8.40 -6.99
CA ALA A 47 -0.90 9.08 -6.06
C ALA A 47 -0.15 10.13 -5.22
N LEU A 48 1.05 9.80 -4.72
CA LEU A 48 1.91 10.72 -3.99
C LEU A 48 2.27 11.95 -4.84
N ARG A 49 2.73 11.75 -6.08
CA ARG A 49 3.14 12.85 -6.98
C ARG A 49 1.97 13.76 -7.35
N LEU A 50 0.78 13.21 -7.59
CA LEU A 50 -0.42 13.99 -7.85
C LEU A 50 -0.88 14.77 -6.60
N ALA A 51 -0.86 14.14 -5.42
CA ALA A 51 -1.19 14.80 -4.16
C ALA A 51 -0.22 15.94 -3.82
N GLN A 52 1.08 15.76 -4.07
CA GLN A 52 2.11 16.82 -3.92
C GLN A 52 1.87 18.04 -4.83
N ARG A 53 1.14 17.87 -5.94
CA ARG A 53 0.72 18.97 -6.83
C ARG A 53 -0.58 19.65 -6.39
N GLY A 54 -1.17 19.23 -5.27
CA GLY A 54 -2.44 19.74 -4.77
C GLY A 54 -3.67 19.14 -5.46
N GLU A 55 -3.50 18.07 -6.25
CA GLU A 55 -4.63 17.39 -6.89
C GLU A 55 -5.41 16.53 -5.91
N ARG A 56 -6.72 16.41 -6.11
CA ARG A 56 -7.56 15.47 -5.37
C ARG A 56 -7.42 14.08 -5.99
N VAL A 57 -6.86 13.14 -5.22
CA VAL A 57 -6.59 11.78 -5.69
C VAL A 57 -7.37 10.75 -4.88
N THR A 58 -8.00 9.80 -5.58
CA THR A 58 -8.57 8.59 -4.98
C THR A 58 -7.71 7.39 -5.38
N LEU A 59 -7.14 6.68 -4.42
CA LEU A 59 -6.42 5.42 -4.66
C LEU A 59 -7.34 4.24 -4.34
N VAL A 60 -7.46 3.29 -5.27
CA VAL A 60 -8.25 2.07 -5.09
C VAL A 60 -7.32 0.87 -5.19
N GLU A 61 -7.30 0.03 -4.15
CA GLU A 61 -6.58 -1.25 -4.13
C GLU A 61 -7.60 -2.38 -3.93
N LYS A 62 -7.36 -3.51 -4.61
CA LYS A 62 -8.20 -4.70 -4.53
C LYS A 62 -7.93 -5.49 -3.25
N GLU A 63 -6.67 -5.60 -2.87
CA GLU A 63 -6.21 -6.35 -1.71
C GLU A 63 -6.45 -5.58 -0.39
N PRO A 64 -6.51 -6.28 0.77
CA PRO A 64 -6.71 -5.62 2.07
C PRO A 64 -5.59 -4.68 2.49
N THR A 65 -4.42 -4.78 1.86
CA THR A 65 -3.22 -4.01 2.19
C THR A 65 -2.54 -3.51 0.92
N ALA A 66 -2.06 -2.27 0.95
CA ALA A 66 -1.22 -1.71 -0.10
C ALA A 66 0.18 -2.37 -0.13
N GLY A 67 0.91 -2.16 -1.23
CA GLY A 67 2.25 -2.67 -1.47
C GLY A 67 2.35 -3.51 -2.74
N GLY A 68 1.25 -4.15 -3.15
CA GLY A 68 1.21 -4.99 -4.35
C GLY A 68 2.28 -6.08 -4.28
N LEU A 69 3.17 -6.13 -5.29
CA LEU A 69 4.29 -7.08 -5.30
C LEU A 69 5.26 -6.83 -4.13
N ALA A 70 5.44 -5.57 -3.70
CA ALA A 70 6.31 -5.20 -2.58
C ALA A 70 5.69 -5.44 -1.19
N SER A 71 4.55 -6.13 -1.11
CA SER A 71 3.93 -6.48 0.17
C SER A 71 4.61 -7.69 0.82
N GLY A 72 4.38 -7.83 2.12
CA GLY A 72 4.71 -9.04 2.87
C GLY A 72 3.51 -9.58 3.63
N PHE A 73 3.69 -10.73 4.26
CA PHE A 73 2.67 -11.41 5.04
C PHE A 73 3.30 -12.23 6.17
N GLN A 74 2.47 -12.58 7.15
CA GLN A 74 2.89 -13.34 8.33
C GLN A 74 2.14 -14.68 8.31
N PRO A 75 2.78 -15.79 7.89
CA PRO A 75 2.08 -17.06 7.68
C PRO A 75 1.61 -17.75 8.96
N ALA A 76 2.25 -17.46 10.10
CA ALA A 76 1.96 -18.09 11.39
C ALA A 76 1.92 -17.07 12.53
N PRO A 77 0.94 -16.14 12.53
CA PRO A 77 0.86 -15.03 13.46
C PRO A 77 0.59 -15.44 14.91
N ASP A 78 0.14 -16.68 15.12
CA ASP A 78 -0.18 -17.29 16.40
C ASP A 78 1.03 -17.88 17.13
N LEU A 79 2.20 -17.97 16.48
CA LEU A 79 3.42 -18.41 17.12
C LEU A 79 3.91 -17.41 18.18
N PRO A 80 4.63 -17.89 19.23
CA PRO A 80 5.26 -17.00 20.20
C PRO A 80 6.13 -15.93 19.52
N GLY A 81 5.87 -14.66 19.83
CA GLY A 81 6.54 -13.52 19.18
C GLY A 81 5.99 -13.13 17.81
N GLY A 82 4.86 -13.70 17.38
CA GLY A 82 4.20 -13.42 16.11
C GLY A 82 4.69 -14.27 14.93
N GLY A 83 5.76 -15.04 15.07
CA GLY A 83 6.36 -15.72 13.91
C GLY A 83 6.96 -14.74 12.89
N PRO A 84 7.52 -15.26 11.78
CA PRO A 84 8.30 -14.45 10.84
C PRO A 84 7.40 -13.63 9.92
N PHE A 85 7.84 -12.41 9.60
CA PHE A 85 7.30 -11.64 8.48
C PHE A 85 8.07 -12.00 7.21
N LEU A 86 7.36 -12.37 6.16
CA LEU A 86 7.94 -12.79 4.88
C LEU A 86 7.49 -11.86 3.77
N ASP A 87 8.39 -11.57 2.83
CA ASP A 87 8.00 -10.90 1.60
C ASP A 87 7.15 -11.82 0.73
N ARG A 88 6.17 -11.24 0.03
CA ARG A 88 5.35 -11.98 -0.93
C ARG A 88 6.15 -12.37 -2.16
N PHE A 89 7.05 -11.49 -2.59
CA PHE A 89 7.98 -11.70 -3.70
C PHE A 89 9.38 -11.27 -3.25
N TYR A 90 10.41 -11.87 -3.83
CA TYR A 90 11.78 -11.51 -3.49
C TYR A 90 12.13 -10.13 -4.07
N HIS A 91 12.52 -9.17 -3.21
CA HIS A 91 12.96 -7.84 -3.64
C HIS A 91 14.42 -7.64 -3.30
N HIS A 92 15.22 -7.37 -4.32
CA HIS A 92 16.59 -6.90 -4.15
C HIS A 92 16.74 -5.59 -4.91
N LEU A 93 17.30 -4.58 -4.25
CA LEU A 93 17.69 -3.33 -4.88
C LEU A 93 19.16 -3.38 -5.28
N PHE A 94 19.46 -2.95 -6.50
CA PHE A 94 20.81 -2.63 -6.93
C PHE A 94 21.08 -1.15 -6.67
N ARG A 95 22.35 -0.78 -6.50
CA ARG A 95 22.73 0.64 -6.38
C ARG A 95 22.43 1.47 -7.63
N SER A 96 22.21 0.81 -8.76
CA SER A 96 21.77 1.43 -10.01
C SER A 96 20.28 1.77 -10.04
N ASP A 97 19.47 1.29 -9.08
CA ASP A 97 18.02 1.52 -9.04
C ASP A 97 17.71 2.92 -8.48
N THR A 98 18.21 3.93 -9.18
CA THR A 98 18.23 5.33 -8.76
C THR A 98 16.84 5.89 -8.47
N SER A 99 15.82 5.50 -9.22
CA SER A 99 14.44 6.00 -9.04
C SER A 99 13.85 5.59 -7.68
N ILE A 100 13.98 4.33 -7.30
CA ILE A 100 13.44 3.84 -6.02
C ILE A 100 14.31 4.29 -4.85
N ILE A 101 15.64 4.38 -5.03
CA ILE A 101 16.56 4.94 -4.03
C ILE A 101 16.20 6.41 -3.73
N SER A 102 15.99 7.22 -4.77
CA SER A 102 15.59 8.63 -4.61
C SER A 102 14.24 8.76 -3.91
N LEU A 103 13.29 7.87 -4.23
CA LEU A 103 11.99 7.85 -3.54
C LEU A 103 12.13 7.47 -2.06
N ILE A 104 12.97 6.49 -1.74
CA ILE A 104 13.26 6.09 -0.35
C ILE A 104 13.87 7.26 0.43
N GLU A 105 14.80 8.00 -0.19
CA GLU A 105 15.40 9.19 0.40
C GLU A 105 14.37 10.30 0.64
N GLU A 106 13.53 10.58 -0.36
CA GLU A 106 12.44 11.56 -0.25
C GLU A 106 11.47 11.22 0.90
N LEU A 107 11.19 9.93 1.10
CA LEU A 107 10.33 9.44 2.18
C LEU A 107 11.03 9.39 3.55
N GLY A 108 12.33 9.70 3.63
CA GLY A 108 13.10 9.64 4.87
C GLY A 108 13.39 8.21 5.35
N LEU A 109 13.36 7.22 4.45
CA LEU A 109 13.48 5.79 4.76
C LEU A 109 14.87 5.22 4.50
N SER A 110 15.87 6.06 4.21
CA SER A 110 17.23 5.61 3.85
C SER A 110 17.89 4.75 4.93
N ALA A 111 17.57 4.99 6.22
CA ALA A 111 18.08 4.21 7.34
C ALA A 111 17.63 2.73 7.33
N ASN A 112 16.56 2.42 6.59
CA ASN A 112 16.00 1.08 6.48
C ASN A 112 16.67 0.26 5.36
N VAL A 113 17.42 0.89 4.45
CA VAL A 113 18.10 0.19 3.36
C VAL A 113 19.41 -0.41 3.85
N ARG A 114 19.59 -1.71 3.58
CA ARG A 114 20.81 -2.45 3.92
C ARG A 114 21.54 -2.85 2.64
N TRP A 115 22.76 -2.35 2.46
CA TRP A 115 23.61 -2.72 1.34
C TRP A 115 24.55 -3.85 1.75
N GLY A 116 24.34 -5.04 1.20
CA GLY A 116 25.29 -6.15 1.33
C GLY A 116 26.48 -6.00 0.38
N SER A 117 27.62 -6.57 0.76
CA SER A 117 28.77 -6.77 -0.13
C SER A 117 28.82 -8.25 -0.56
N PRO A 118 29.15 -8.55 -1.84
CA PRO A 118 29.41 -9.93 -2.24
C PRO A 118 30.54 -10.50 -1.40
N VAL A 119 30.34 -11.69 -0.84
CA VAL A 119 31.41 -12.42 -0.14
C VAL A 119 32.05 -13.33 -1.17
N ASN A 120 33.20 -12.94 -1.72
CA ASN A 120 33.98 -13.80 -2.59
C ASN A 120 34.93 -14.63 -1.73
N SER A 121 34.68 -15.93 -1.65
CA SER A 121 35.59 -16.96 -1.13
C SER A 121 36.59 -17.41 -2.19
#